data_AF-A0A0P1AW52-F1
#
_entry.id   AF-A0A0P1AW52-F1
#
_cell.length_a   1.000
_cell.length_b   1.000
_cell.length_c   1.000
_cell.angle_alpha   90.00
_cell.angle_beta   90.00
_cell.angle_gamma   90.00
#
_symmetry.space_group_name_H-M   'P 1'
#
loop_
_entity.id
_entity.type
_entity.pdbx_description
1 polymer ?
#
loop_
_entity_poly.entity_id
_entity_poly.type
_entity_poly.pdbx_seq_one_letter_code
_entity_poly.pdbx_strand_id
1 'polypeptide(L)'
;MVKTQAEALRLYRAIYRAAGKMPTRDRTSYVRRRLRHEYDNMREEKNPERIRFFLRLAETQLETVQVQAEHLTSTFSSPDYHC
;
A
#
# COMPACT_ATOMS: atom_id res chain seq x y z
N MET A 1 12.50 16.01 11.89
CA MET A 1 12.11 15.91 10.47
C MET A 1 12.69 14.69 9.74
N VAL A 2 13.97 14.33 9.88
CA VAL A 2 14.58 13.17 9.17
C VAL A 2 13.88 11.83 9.42
N LYS A 3 13.41 11.58 10.65
CA LYS A 3 12.69 10.34 11.00
C LYS A 3 11.41 10.14 10.18
N THR A 4 10.67 11.21 9.93
CA THR A 4 9.36 11.19 9.28
C THR A 4 9.46 10.86 7.79
N GLN A 5 10.49 11.39 7.10
CA GLN A 5 10.75 11.09 5.70
C GLN A 5 11.25 9.65 5.51
N ALA A 6 12.14 9.18 6.39
CA ALA A 6 12.62 7.80 6.37
C ALA A 6 11.47 6.80 6.59
N GLU A 7 10.56 7.11 7.50
CA GLU A 7 9.37 6.31 7.78
C GLU A 7 8.38 6.28 6.61
N ALA A 8 8.09 7.44 6.00
CA ALA A 8 7.28 7.51 4.79
C ALA A 8 7.87 6.65 3.65
N LEU A 9 9.19 6.72 3.42
CA LEU A 9 9.85 5.90 2.41
C LEU A 9 9.84 4.41 2.75
N ARG A 10 9.97 4.04 4.04
CA ARG A 10 9.84 2.66 4.50
C ARG A 10 8.46 2.12 4.19
N LEU A 11 7.40 2.86 4.54
CA LEU A 11 6.00 2.49 4.30
C LEU A 11 5.70 2.40 2.80
N TYR A 12 6.13 3.40 2.01
CA TYR A 12 6.00 3.37 0.55
C TYR A 12 6.57 2.08 -0.05
N ARG A 13 7.81 1.72 0.32
CA ARG A 13 8.46 0.51 -0.17
C ARG A 13 7.76 -0.76 0.30
N ALA A 14 7.28 -0.78 1.55
CA ALA A 14 6.56 -1.92 2.11
C ALA A 14 5.24 -2.15 1.35
N ILE A 15 4.44 -1.11 1.13
CA ILE A 15 3.18 -1.20 0.37
C ILE A 15 3.46 -1.59 -1.08
N TYR A 16 4.49 -1.01 -1.70
CA TYR A 16 4.88 -1.34 -3.08
C TYR A 16 5.26 -2.81 -3.26
N ARG A 17 5.95 -3.40 -2.27
CA ARG A 17 6.28 -4.84 -2.22
C ARG A 17 5.04 -5.69 -1.96
N ALA A 18 4.19 -5.29 -1.02
CA ALA A 18 2.92 -5.98 -0.72
C ALA A 18 2.00 -6.03 -1.95
N ALA A 19 1.90 -4.93 -2.70
CA ALA A 19 1.17 -4.88 -3.98
C ALA A 19 1.70 -5.88 -5.02
N GLY A 20 2.99 -6.22 -4.97
CA GLY A 20 3.61 -7.24 -5.83
C GLY A 20 3.16 -8.67 -5.51
N LYS A 21 2.50 -8.89 -4.36
CA LYS A 21 1.91 -10.18 -3.98
C LYS A 21 0.46 -10.33 -4.43
N MET A 22 -0.13 -9.31 -5.06
CA MET A 22 -1.48 -9.41 -5.61
C MET A 22 -1.52 -10.44 -6.75
N PRO A 23 -2.61 -11.21 -6.89
CA PRO A 23 -2.65 -12.35 -7.81
C PRO A 23 -2.73 -11.96 -9.29
N THR A 24 -2.99 -10.68 -9.61
CA THR A 24 -3.15 -10.22 -10.99
C THR A 24 -2.35 -8.96 -11.24
N ARG A 25 -1.81 -8.83 -12.47
CA ARG A 25 -1.04 -7.66 -12.91
C ARG A 25 -1.81 -6.36 -12.79
N ASP A 26 -3.12 -6.38 -13.03
CA ASP A 26 -3.97 -5.20 -12.96
C ASP A 26 -4.13 -4.70 -11.53
N ARG A 27 -4.34 -5.60 -10.56
CA ARG A 27 -4.40 -5.26 -9.13
C ARG A 27 -3.07 -4.70 -8.64
N THR A 28 -1.95 -5.34 -8.98
CA THR A 28 -0.61 -4.81 -8.68
C THR A 28 -0.43 -3.41 -9.25
N SER A 29 -0.80 -3.20 -10.51
CA SER A 29 -0.65 -1.91 -11.20
C SER A 29 -1.57 -0.84 -10.62
N TYR A 30 -2.80 -1.19 -10.25
CA TYR A 30 -3.75 -0.30 -9.59
C TYR A 30 -3.22 0.19 -8.24
N VAL A 31 -2.82 -0.72 -7.35
CA VAL A 31 -2.32 -0.37 -6.02
C VAL A 31 -1.06 0.50 -6.13
N ARG A 32 -0.12 0.16 -7.03
CA ARG A 32 1.10 0.95 -7.23
C ARG A 32 0.83 2.35 -7.80
N ARG A 33 -0.08 2.48 -8.76
CA ARG A 33 -0.47 3.79 -9.32
C ARG A 33 -1.15 4.66 -8.28
N ARG A 34 -2.10 4.09 -7.52
CA ARG A 34 -2.77 4.77 -6.42
C ARG A 34 -1.79 5.23 -5.35
N LEU A 35 -0.89 4.34 -4.89
CA LEU A 35 0.13 4.66 -3.90
C LEU A 35 1.03 5.82 -4.34
N ARG A 36 1.50 5.80 -5.60
CA ARG A 36 2.30 6.89 -6.17
C ARG A 36 1.51 8.20 -6.15
N HIS A 37 0.28 8.19 -6.63
CA HIS A 37 -0.56 9.39 -6.67
C HIS A 37 -0.79 9.99 -5.28
N GLU A 38 -1.09 9.16 -4.27
CA GLU A 38 -1.29 9.63 -2.89
C GLU A 38 -0.02 10.26 -2.31
N TYR A 39 1.15 9.64 -2.50
CA TYR A 39 2.42 10.18 -2.01
C TYR A 39 2.85 11.46 -2.75
N ASP A 40 2.61 11.55 -4.06
CA ASP A 40 2.90 12.75 -4.83
C ASP A 40 2.03 13.93 -4.36
N ASN A 41 0.74 13.71 -4.09
CA ASN A 41 -0.18 14.73 -3.57
C ASN A 41 0.20 15.24 -2.17
N MET A 42 0.86 14.41 -1.36
CA MET A 42 1.23 14.73 0.02
C MET A 42 2.69 15.18 0.16
N ARG A 43 3.46 15.21 -0.94
CA ARG A 43 4.91 15.43 -0.94
C ARG A 43 5.34 16.74 -0.29
N GLU A 44 4.53 17.79 -0.45
CA GLU A 44 4.82 19.14 0.04
C GLU A 44 4.10 19.47 1.35
N GLU A 45 3.45 18.49 1.99
CA GLU A 45 2.81 18.68 3.28
C GLU A 45 3.84 19.07 4.34
N LYS A 46 3.56 20.13 5.10
CA LYS A 46 4.42 20.66 6.16
C LYS A 46 3.77 20.62 7.53
N ASN A 47 2.45 20.43 7.60
CA ASN A 47 1.75 20.37 8.86
C ASN A 47 2.08 19.05 9.58
N PRO A 48 2.72 19.09 10.76
CA PRO A 48 3.18 17.90 11.46
C PRO A 48 2.04 16.96 11.86
N GLU A 49 0.85 17.47 12.17
CA GLU A 49 -0.31 16.63 12.48
C GLU A 49 -0.82 15.87 11.26
N ARG A 50 -0.87 16.56 10.11
CA ARG A 50 -1.27 15.91 8.85
C ARG A 50 -0.27 14.86 8.42
N ILE A 51 1.03 15.13 8.57
CA ILE A 51 2.07 14.15 8.29
C ILE A 51 1.93 12.92 9.21
N ARG A 52 1.71 13.13 10.52
CA ARG A 52 1.47 12.02 11.47
C ARG A 52 0.25 11.20 11.07
N PHE A 53 -0.85 11.86 10.68
CA PHE A 53 -2.05 11.20 10.20
C PHE A 53 -1.75 10.35 8.95
N PHE A 54 -1.04 10.90 7.96
CA PHE A 54 -0.70 10.17 6.73
C PHE A 54 0.21 8.97 6.97
N LEU A 55 1.14 9.05 7.93
CA LEU A 55 1.95 7.90 8.31
C LEU A 55 1.09 6.77 8.89
N ARG A 56 0.18 7.07 9.81
CA ARG A 56 -0.76 6.08 10.36
C ARG A 56 -1.68 5.51 9.29
N LEU A 57 -2.17 6.37 8.38
CA LEU A 57 -2.96 5.93 7.24
C LEU A 57 -2.19 4.94 6.36
N ALA A 58 -0.91 5.22 6.09
CA ALA A 58 -0.06 4.34 5.30
C ALA A 58 0.22 3.00 6.02
N GLU A 59 0.28 2.97 7.35
CA GLU A 59 0.34 1.72 8.13
C GLU A 59 -0.94 0.88 7.94
N THR A 60 -2.11 1.49 8.10
CA THR A 60 -3.40 0.80 7.87
C THR A 60 -3.54 0.32 6.42
N GLN A 61 -3.08 1.12 5.45
CA GLN A 61 -3.07 0.72 4.05
C GLN A 61 -2.14 -0.46 3.80
N LEU A 62 -0.97 -0.52 4.45
CA LEU A 62 -0.06 -1.65 4.35
C LEU A 62 -0.73 -2.94 4.82
N GLU A 63 -1.34 -2.92 6.01
CA GLU A 63 -2.08 -4.07 6.55
C GLU A 63 -3.22 -4.50 5.60
N THR A 64 -3.99 -3.53 5.10
CA THR A 64 -5.07 -3.79 4.15
C THR A 64 -4.57 -4.47 2.87
N VAL A 65 -3.49 -3.96 2.28
CA VAL A 65 -2.91 -4.54 1.05
C VAL A 65 -2.36 -5.94 1.32
N GLN A 66 -1.78 -6.19 2.49
CA GLN A 66 -1.30 -7.52 2.88
C GLN A 66 -2.45 -8.52 3.00
N VAL A 67 -3.51 -8.18 3.75
CA VAL A 67 -4.70 -9.03 3.92
C VAL A 67 -5.39 -9.27 2.58
N GLN A 68 -5.54 -8.24 1.74
CA GLN A 68 -6.13 -8.41 0.41
C GLN A 68 -5.28 -9.30 -0.49
N ALA A 69 -3.95 -9.13 -0.48
CA ALA A 69 -3.08 -9.98 -1.27
C ALA A 69 -3.18 -11.44 -0.85
N GLU A 70 -3.17 -11.72 0.45
CA GLU A 70 -3.34 -13.07 1.00
C GLU A 70 -4.71 -13.66 0.66
N HIS A 71 -5.79 -12.94 0.98
CA HIS A 71 -7.15 -13.38 0.76
C HIS A 71 -7.42 -13.65 -0.72
N LEU A 72 -7.07 -12.72 -1.60
CA LEU A 72 -7.30 -12.90 -3.03
C LEU A 72 -6.44 -14.06 -3.57
N THR A 73 -5.16 -14.15 -3.19
CA THR A 73 -4.31 -15.26 -3.64
C THR A 73 -4.89 -16.61 -3.21
N SER A 74 -5.37 -16.72 -1.98
CA SER A 74 -6.06 -17.92 -1.48
C SER A 74 -7.31 -18.23 -2.30
N THR A 75 -8.19 -17.25 -2.49
CA THR A 75 -9.44 -17.41 -3.25
C THR A 75 -9.20 -17.82 -4.70
N PHE A 76 -8.25 -17.20 -5.41
CA PHE A 76 -7.90 -17.56 -6.79
C PHE A 76 -7.15 -18.89 -6.92
N SER A 77 -6.60 -19.42 -5.82
CA SER A 77 -5.96 -20.75 -5.80
C SER A 77 -6.94 -21.86 -5.44
N SER A 78 -8.18 -21.53 -5.04
CA SER A 78 -9.19 -22.51 -4.67
C SER A 78 -9.67 -23.27 -5.93
N PRO A 79 -9.69 -24.61 -5.92
CA PRO A 79 -10.19 -25.41 -7.04
C PRO A 79 -11.63 -25.04 -7.45
N ASP A 80 -12.44 -24.63 -6.47
CA ASP A 80 -13.85 -24.31 -6.64
C ASP A 80 -14.10 -22.88 -7.17
N TYR A 81 -13.05 -22.07 -7.37
CA TYR A 81 -13.20 -20.68 -7.77
C TYR A 81 -13.62 -20.51 -9.24
N HIS A 82 -13.27 -21.47 -10.09
CA HIS A 82 -13.56 -21.43 -11.53
C HIS A 82 -14.75 -22.31 -11.94
N CYS A 83 -15.46 -22.90 -10.96
CA CYS A 83 -16.59 -23.82 -11.17
C CYS A 83 -17.89 -23.08 -11.50
#